data_AF-A0A1V6J2T9-F1
#
_entry.id   AF-A0A1V6J2T9-F1
#
_cell.length_a   1.000
_cell.length_b   1.000
_cell.length_c   1.000
_cell.angle_alpha   90.00
_cell.angle_beta   90.00
_cell.angle_gamma   90.00
#
_symmetry.space_group_name_H-M   'P 1'
#
loop_
_entity.id
_entity.type
_entity.pdbx_description
1 polymer ?
#
loop_
_entity_poly.entity_id
_entity_poly.type
_entity_poly.pdbx_seq_one_letter_code
_entity_poly.pdbx_strand_id
1 'polypeptide(L)'
;MAMLATIPALLSSCAREQTESTLEAHKKMLAAHVRIIHQDTLQKTESGVYYTIVRKGSGAPSTDSSIVFVRETVLDLKYNIIASTEENVARQLGNFSHANAYIPLLWYMGNNSIMMGLEEMLQDMKEGEMRRIWLPYWLSAYQEGGSSENTTAMVYDLELVKVVSDIDKYQIDTLESFRNRHYPGVDSLERGFYKVTLVPGTGDSVKVATTAKAWYIGKFLNGHVFDTNVADTAQKYRIYDSDNEYSVLQVSMPSEEEEEEDTSEEEGSVVKGFSKCMQEMRYGEVAVCFFHSDYGYKLEGKQSSASGTYLGGGIPSYMPLFFWIYVPLDD
;
A
#
# COMPACT_ATOMS: atom_id res chain seq x y z
N MET A 1 -7.86 -54.08 -76.47
CA MET A 1 -7.60 -52.77 -77.09
C MET A 1 -8.27 -51.72 -76.24
N ALA A 2 -7.46 -50.92 -75.53
CA ALA A 2 -7.72 -49.72 -74.72
C ALA A 2 -8.98 -49.63 -73.84
N MET A 3 -8.80 -49.84 -72.53
CA MET A 3 -9.65 -49.33 -71.44
C MET A 3 -9.42 -47.81 -71.28
N LEU A 4 -10.48 -47.00 -71.34
CA LEU A 4 -10.46 -45.61 -70.89
C LEU A 4 -10.67 -45.59 -69.37
N ALA A 5 -9.64 -45.17 -68.63
CA ALA A 5 -9.73 -44.88 -67.20
C ALA A 5 -10.09 -43.40 -67.00
N THR A 6 -11.24 -43.15 -66.38
CA THR A 6 -11.65 -41.83 -65.89
C THR A 6 -10.92 -41.52 -64.58
N ILE A 7 -10.12 -40.46 -64.57
CA ILE A 7 -9.43 -39.95 -63.38
C ILE A 7 -10.40 -39.02 -62.62
N PRO A 8 -10.69 -39.25 -61.33
CA PRO A 8 -11.43 -38.29 -60.51
C PRO A 8 -10.49 -37.18 -60.05
N ALA A 9 -10.89 -35.93 -60.28
CA ALA A 9 -10.23 -34.75 -59.76
C ALA A 9 -10.44 -34.68 -58.23
N LEU A 10 -9.39 -34.94 -57.47
CA LEU A 10 -9.33 -34.67 -56.03
C LEU A 10 -9.19 -33.17 -55.82
N LEU A 11 -10.27 -32.50 -55.42
CA LEU A 11 -10.21 -31.14 -54.88
C LEU A 11 -9.56 -31.21 -53.49
N SER A 12 -8.26 -30.88 -53.43
CA SER A 12 -7.56 -30.62 -52.17
C SER A 12 -8.13 -29.35 -51.55
N SER A 13 -9.07 -29.51 -50.62
CA SER A 13 -9.47 -28.44 -49.70
C SER A 13 -8.36 -28.28 -48.68
N CYS A 14 -7.39 -27.42 -48.98
CA CYS A 14 -6.48 -26.90 -47.98
C CYS A 14 -7.29 -25.97 -47.06
N ALA A 15 -7.92 -26.53 -46.02
CA ALA A 15 -8.37 -25.76 -44.89
C ALA A 15 -7.13 -25.13 -44.25
N ARG A 16 -6.87 -23.87 -44.60
CA ARG A 16 -5.82 -23.06 -43.99
C ARG A 16 -6.29 -22.81 -42.55
N GLU A 17 -5.75 -23.56 -41.60
CA GLU A 17 -5.93 -23.29 -40.19
C GLU A 17 -5.28 -21.92 -39.93
N GLN A 18 -6.11 -20.87 -39.87
CA GLN A 18 -5.63 -19.59 -39.37
C GLN A 18 -5.35 -19.80 -37.90
N THR A 19 -4.07 -19.92 -37.55
CA THR A 19 -3.62 -19.79 -36.17
C THR A 19 -3.99 -18.38 -35.72
N GLU A 20 -5.13 -18.27 -35.04
CA GLU A 20 -5.54 -17.04 -34.38
C GLU A 20 -4.45 -16.62 -33.39
N SER A 21 -4.06 -15.34 -33.42
CA SER A 21 -3.10 -14.85 -32.44
C SER A 21 -3.72 -14.88 -31.04
N THR A 22 -2.91 -15.15 -30.02
CA THR A 22 -3.34 -15.17 -28.61
C THR A 22 -4.11 -13.89 -28.23
N LEU A 23 -3.67 -12.74 -28.76
CA LEU A 23 -4.32 -11.46 -28.56
C LEU A 23 -5.75 -11.44 -29.11
N GLU A 24 -5.97 -11.91 -30.35
CA GLU A 24 -7.29 -11.94 -30.96
C GLU A 24 -8.23 -12.91 -30.25
N ALA A 25 -7.70 -14.07 -29.82
CA ALA A 25 -8.47 -15.02 -29.01
C ALA A 25 -8.94 -14.40 -27.67
N HIS A 26 -8.04 -13.71 -26.96
CA HIS A 26 -8.38 -13.03 -25.71
C HIS A 26 -9.33 -11.84 -25.91
N LYS A 27 -9.20 -11.07 -27.00
CA LYS A 27 -10.16 -10.02 -27.38
C LYS A 27 -11.56 -10.59 -27.58
N LYS A 28 -11.69 -11.69 -28.33
CA LYS A 28 -12.98 -12.36 -28.56
C LYS A 28 -13.57 -12.92 -27.27
N MET A 29 -12.74 -13.55 -26.42
CA MET A 29 -13.18 -14.09 -25.14
C MET A 29 -13.75 -12.99 -24.23
N LEU A 30 -13.02 -11.88 -24.06
CA LEU A 30 -13.48 -10.79 -23.22
C LEU A 30 -14.72 -10.11 -23.81
N ALA A 31 -14.76 -9.87 -25.12
CA ALA A 31 -15.95 -9.31 -25.78
C ALA A 31 -17.17 -10.23 -25.64
N ALA A 32 -17.00 -11.56 -25.75
CA ALA A 32 -18.07 -12.52 -25.52
C ALA A 32 -18.54 -12.52 -24.06
N HIS A 33 -17.62 -12.42 -23.10
CA HIS A 33 -17.98 -12.25 -21.68
C HIS A 33 -18.84 -11.00 -21.46
N VAL A 34 -18.42 -9.86 -21.99
CA VAL A 34 -19.19 -8.60 -21.90
C VAL A 34 -20.57 -8.73 -22.55
N ARG A 35 -20.63 -9.30 -23.75
CA ARG A 35 -21.91 -9.49 -24.45
C ARG A 35 -22.86 -10.43 -23.72
N ILE A 36 -22.38 -11.57 -23.23
CA ILE A 36 -23.25 -12.61 -22.66
C ILE A 36 -23.63 -12.28 -21.21
N ILE A 37 -22.66 -11.86 -20.40
CA ILE A 37 -22.87 -11.64 -18.96
C ILE A 37 -23.40 -10.23 -18.69
N HIS A 38 -22.91 -9.23 -19.43
CA HIS A 38 -23.27 -7.82 -19.22
C HIS A 38 -24.19 -7.26 -20.31
N GLN A 39 -24.61 -8.06 -21.29
CA GLN A 39 -25.55 -7.63 -22.33
C GLN A 39 -25.10 -6.34 -23.06
N ASP A 40 -23.79 -6.19 -23.25
CA ASP A 40 -23.16 -5.01 -23.87
C ASP A 40 -23.47 -3.66 -23.17
N THR A 41 -23.81 -3.67 -21.88
CA THR A 41 -24.11 -2.43 -21.12
C THR A 41 -22.89 -1.71 -20.56
N LEU A 42 -21.70 -2.29 -20.68
CA LEU A 42 -20.46 -1.71 -20.15
C LEU A 42 -19.92 -0.63 -21.07
N GLN A 43 -19.27 0.38 -20.48
CA GLN A 43 -18.48 1.32 -21.25
C GLN A 43 -17.20 0.65 -21.74
N LYS A 44 -16.65 1.11 -22.86
CA LYS A 44 -15.42 0.58 -23.45
C LYS A 44 -14.53 1.72 -23.91
N THR A 45 -13.25 1.68 -23.57
CA THR A 45 -12.26 2.63 -24.07
C THR A 45 -11.67 2.21 -25.42
N GLU A 46 -10.93 3.11 -26.05
CA GLU A 46 -10.26 2.84 -27.33
C GLU A 46 -9.20 1.74 -27.21
N SER A 47 -8.47 1.69 -26.08
CA SER A 47 -7.48 0.65 -25.78
C SER A 47 -8.10 -0.74 -25.52
N GLY A 48 -9.40 -0.76 -25.21
CA GLY A 48 -10.20 -1.97 -25.04
C GLY A 48 -10.51 -2.34 -23.59
N VAL A 49 -10.26 -1.45 -22.63
CA VAL A 49 -10.75 -1.61 -21.24
C VAL A 49 -12.27 -1.50 -21.24
N TYR A 50 -12.95 -2.42 -20.54
CA TYR A 50 -14.37 -2.24 -20.23
C TYR A 50 -14.55 -1.82 -18.79
N TYR A 51 -15.53 -0.97 -18.50
CA TYR A 51 -15.79 -0.53 -17.14
C TYR A 51 -17.24 -0.10 -16.90
N THR A 52 -17.57 0.04 -15.62
CA THR A 52 -18.76 0.75 -15.14
C THR A 52 -18.38 1.65 -13.97
N ILE A 53 -19.08 2.79 -13.86
CA ILE A 53 -18.94 3.68 -12.70
C ILE A 53 -19.91 3.18 -11.63
N VAL A 54 -19.36 2.59 -10.57
CA VAL A 54 -20.13 2.07 -9.43
C VAL A 54 -20.59 3.22 -8.55
N ARG A 55 -19.70 4.20 -8.34
CA ARG A 55 -19.99 5.41 -7.57
C ARG A 55 -19.20 6.56 -8.15
N LYS A 56 -19.85 7.69 -8.42
CA LYS A 56 -19.17 8.91 -8.90
C LYS A 56 -18.42 9.60 -7.77
N GLY A 57 -17.19 10.04 -8.05
CA GLY A 57 -16.43 10.92 -7.19
C GLY A 57 -16.79 12.39 -7.42
N SER A 58 -16.44 13.23 -6.46
CA SER A 58 -16.67 14.68 -6.55
C SER A 58 -15.49 15.52 -6.03
N GLY A 59 -14.42 14.88 -5.55
CA GLY A 59 -13.24 15.59 -5.07
C GLY A 59 -12.27 15.95 -6.19
N ALA A 60 -10.99 16.09 -5.83
CA ALA A 60 -9.94 16.47 -6.78
C ALA A 60 -9.82 15.42 -7.91
N PRO A 61 -9.61 15.85 -9.17
CA PRO A 61 -9.21 14.94 -10.24
C PRO A 61 -7.76 14.51 -10.05
N SER A 62 -7.40 13.32 -10.50
CA SER A 62 -5.99 12.94 -10.65
C SER A 62 -5.35 13.68 -11.83
N THR A 63 -4.03 13.75 -11.82
CA THR A 63 -3.18 14.23 -12.91
C THR A 63 -2.13 13.18 -13.25
N ASP A 64 -1.44 13.35 -14.38
CA ASP A 64 -0.34 12.46 -14.81
C ASP A 64 0.89 12.49 -13.88
N SER A 65 0.86 13.27 -12.80
CA SER A 65 1.91 13.38 -11.80
C SER A 65 1.39 13.31 -10.36
N SER A 66 0.11 12.99 -10.19
CA SER A 66 -0.51 12.88 -8.87
C SER A 66 -0.04 11.64 -8.13
N ILE A 67 0.01 11.74 -6.81
CA ILE A 67 0.00 10.59 -5.93
C ILE A 67 -1.46 10.26 -5.62
N VAL A 68 -1.84 8.99 -5.73
CA VAL A 68 -3.20 8.55 -5.47
C VAL A 68 -3.23 7.49 -4.39
N PHE A 69 -4.18 7.60 -3.47
CA PHE A 69 -4.51 6.52 -2.56
C PHE A 69 -5.68 5.73 -3.12
N VAL A 70 -5.52 4.41 -3.22
CA VAL A 70 -6.52 3.53 -3.82
C VAL A 70 -6.88 2.36 -2.91
N ARG A 71 -8.09 1.87 -3.08
CA ARG A 71 -8.49 0.53 -2.62
C ARG A 71 -8.84 -0.31 -3.82
N GLU A 72 -8.50 -1.59 -3.74
CA GLU A 72 -8.83 -2.51 -4.82
C GLU A 72 -9.32 -3.86 -4.30
N THR A 73 -10.21 -4.47 -5.07
CA THR A 73 -10.49 -5.90 -5.01
C THR A 73 -10.38 -6.47 -6.42
N VAL A 74 -9.52 -7.48 -6.57
CA VAL A 74 -9.20 -8.15 -7.83
C VAL A 74 -9.97 -9.46 -7.90
N LEU A 75 -10.68 -9.68 -9.00
CA LEU A 75 -11.44 -10.89 -9.28
C LEU A 75 -11.06 -11.49 -10.63
N ASP A 76 -11.27 -12.79 -10.79
CA ASP A 76 -11.27 -13.41 -12.12
C ASP A 76 -12.60 -13.14 -12.87
N LEU A 77 -12.69 -13.56 -14.14
CA LEU A 77 -13.92 -13.43 -14.93
C LEU A 77 -15.08 -14.33 -14.44
N LYS A 78 -14.85 -15.19 -13.45
CA LYS A 78 -15.90 -15.95 -12.74
C LYS A 78 -16.31 -15.28 -11.43
N TYR A 79 -15.78 -14.10 -11.13
CA TYR A 79 -16.01 -13.33 -9.92
C TYR A 79 -15.51 -14.01 -8.63
N ASN A 80 -14.51 -14.88 -8.74
CA ASN A 80 -13.76 -15.34 -7.58
C ASN A 80 -12.79 -14.23 -7.16
N ILE A 81 -12.75 -13.91 -5.87
CA ILE A 81 -11.82 -12.94 -5.32
C ILE A 81 -10.41 -13.56 -5.35
N ILE A 82 -9.50 -12.86 -6.03
CA ILE A 82 -8.08 -13.21 -6.12
C ILE A 82 -7.29 -12.46 -5.05
N ALA A 83 -7.58 -11.16 -4.90
CA ALA A 83 -6.88 -10.31 -3.94
C ALA A 83 -7.72 -9.09 -3.54
N SER A 84 -7.40 -8.43 -2.42
CA SER A 84 -8.10 -7.24 -1.95
C SER A 84 -7.29 -6.43 -0.93
N THR A 85 -7.56 -5.13 -0.85
CA THR A 85 -7.06 -4.25 0.23
C THR A 85 -8.10 -4.07 1.35
N GLU A 86 -9.29 -4.66 1.21
CA GLU A 86 -10.42 -4.42 2.10
C GLU A 86 -10.45 -5.36 3.30
N GLU A 87 -10.71 -4.78 4.48
CA GLU A 87 -10.83 -5.55 5.73
C GLU A 87 -12.01 -6.54 5.68
N ASN A 88 -13.16 -6.10 5.16
CA ASN A 88 -14.37 -6.94 5.11
C ASN A 88 -14.16 -8.16 4.21
N VAL A 89 -13.43 -8.03 3.10
CA VAL A 89 -13.05 -9.13 2.22
C VAL A 89 -12.09 -10.07 2.93
N ALA A 90 -11.06 -9.55 3.61
CA ALA A 90 -10.15 -10.39 4.39
C ALA A 90 -10.89 -11.19 5.48
N ARG A 91 -11.88 -10.59 6.16
CA ARG A 91 -12.74 -11.27 7.12
C ARG A 91 -13.59 -12.36 6.47
N GLN A 92 -14.22 -12.06 5.33
CA GLN A 92 -15.05 -13.02 4.60
C GLN A 92 -14.26 -14.25 4.14
N LEU A 93 -13.02 -14.04 3.72
CA LEU A 93 -12.13 -15.11 3.25
C LEU A 93 -11.37 -15.83 4.37
N GLY A 94 -11.52 -15.40 5.63
CA GLY A 94 -10.79 -15.98 6.76
C GLY A 94 -9.31 -15.59 6.83
N ASN A 95 -8.87 -14.60 6.04
CA ASN A 95 -7.51 -14.09 5.98
C ASN A 95 -7.32 -12.79 6.78
N PHE A 96 -8.25 -12.48 7.68
CA PHE A 96 -8.17 -11.27 8.51
C PHE A 96 -7.06 -11.39 9.55
N SER A 97 -6.25 -10.33 9.69
CA SER A 97 -5.21 -10.22 10.71
C SER A 97 -5.30 -8.88 11.42
N HIS A 98 -5.20 -8.91 12.75
CA HIS A 98 -5.13 -7.70 13.58
C HIS A 98 -3.82 -6.94 13.42
N ALA A 99 -2.77 -7.56 12.88
CA ALA A 99 -1.52 -6.87 12.55
C ALA A 99 -1.71 -5.92 11.35
N ASN A 100 -2.66 -6.20 10.47
CA ASN A 100 -2.90 -5.42 9.25
C ASN A 100 -3.84 -4.24 9.52
N ALA A 101 -3.45 -3.06 9.03
CA ALA A 101 -4.22 -1.82 9.22
C ALA A 101 -5.32 -1.59 8.18
N TYR A 102 -5.34 -2.35 7.08
CA TYR A 102 -6.30 -2.22 5.97
C TYR A 102 -6.45 -0.77 5.46
N ILE A 103 -5.31 -0.10 5.32
CA ILE A 103 -5.20 1.27 4.80
C ILE A 103 -5.02 1.27 3.27
N PRO A 104 -5.46 2.32 2.57
CA PRO A 104 -5.33 2.40 1.11
C PRO A 104 -3.87 2.29 0.65
N LEU A 105 -3.68 1.71 -0.53
CA LEU A 105 -2.38 1.67 -1.19
C LEU A 105 -2.06 3.03 -1.81
N LEU A 106 -0.79 3.39 -1.86
CA LEU A 106 -0.30 4.60 -2.50
C LEU A 106 0.30 4.24 -3.85
N TRP A 107 -0.19 4.85 -4.93
CA TRP A 107 0.36 4.71 -6.28
C TRP A 107 0.80 6.06 -6.88
N TYR A 108 1.77 6.02 -7.80
CA TYR A 108 2.28 7.20 -8.51
C TYR A 108 1.80 7.20 -9.96
N MET A 109 1.03 8.21 -10.32
CA MET A 109 0.68 8.46 -11.72
C MET A 109 1.93 8.87 -12.51
N GLY A 110 2.04 8.40 -13.75
CA GLY A 110 3.05 8.81 -14.74
C GLY A 110 4.45 8.25 -14.54
N ASN A 111 4.63 7.22 -13.69
CA ASN A 111 5.94 6.67 -13.35
C ASN A 111 6.08 5.16 -13.68
N ASN A 112 5.28 4.64 -14.64
CA ASN A 112 5.22 3.22 -14.98
C ASN A 112 5.03 2.31 -13.74
N SER A 113 4.34 2.82 -12.71
CA SER A 113 4.15 2.16 -11.42
C SER A 113 2.76 1.54 -11.25
N ILE A 114 1.88 1.82 -12.22
CA ILE A 114 0.50 1.34 -12.28
C ILE A 114 0.34 0.59 -13.60
N MET A 115 -0.47 -0.48 -13.61
CA MET A 115 -0.83 -1.17 -14.86
C MET A 115 -1.48 -0.20 -15.83
N MET A 116 -1.07 -0.19 -17.10
CA MET A 116 -1.49 0.83 -18.08
C MET A 116 -3.00 1.03 -18.14
N GLY A 117 -3.79 -0.05 -18.19
CA GLY A 117 -5.25 0.07 -18.25
C GLY A 117 -5.90 0.53 -16.95
N LEU A 118 -5.25 0.35 -15.79
CA LEU A 118 -5.72 0.94 -14.52
C LEU A 118 -5.33 2.42 -14.44
N GLU A 119 -4.14 2.79 -14.90
CA GLU A 119 -3.70 4.18 -14.98
C GLU A 119 -4.58 5.01 -15.92
N GLU A 120 -4.93 4.47 -17.09
CA GLU A 120 -5.91 5.03 -18.03
C GLU A 120 -7.26 5.30 -17.34
N MET A 121 -7.72 4.38 -16.48
CA MET A 121 -8.96 4.55 -15.73
C MET A 121 -8.84 5.58 -14.61
N LEU A 122 -7.66 5.74 -14.02
CA LEU A 122 -7.45 6.73 -12.96
C LEU A 122 -7.45 8.14 -13.56
N GLN A 123 -6.87 8.36 -14.75
CA GLN A 123 -6.74 9.68 -15.38
C GLN A 123 -8.04 10.50 -15.46
N ASP A 124 -9.19 9.84 -15.59
CA ASP A 124 -10.50 10.50 -15.65
C ASP A 124 -11.38 10.26 -14.40
N MET A 125 -10.86 9.60 -13.36
CA MET A 125 -11.50 9.47 -12.05
C MET A 125 -11.32 10.73 -11.20
N LYS A 126 -12.27 10.94 -10.29
CA LYS A 126 -12.16 11.93 -9.21
C LYS A 126 -12.09 11.26 -7.85
N GLU A 127 -11.48 11.94 -6.88
CA GLU A 127 -11.49 11.50 -5.49
C GLU A 127 -12.92 11.15 -5.02
N GLY A 128 -13.04 9.97 -4.42
CA GLY A 128 -14.28 9.31 -3.98
C GLY A 128 -14.93 8.39 -5.02
N GLU A 129 -14.44 8.39 -6.27
CA GLU A 129 -14.98 7.56 -7.35
C GLU A 129 -14.61 6.08 -7.16
N MET A 130 -15.54 5.20 -7.55
CA MET A 130 -15.32 3.77 -7.61
C MET A 130 -15.77 3.24 -8.97
N ARG A 131 -14.91 2.44 -9.61
CA ARG A 131 -15.18 1.77 -10.87
C ARG A 131 -15.03 0.27 -10.71
N ARG A 132 -15.83 -0.47 -11.48
CA ARG A 132 -15.53 -1.87 -11.79
C ARG A 132 -14.97 -1.93 -13.19
N ILE A 133 -13.77 -2.49 -13.32
CA ILE A 133 -12.93 -2.46 -14.52
C ILE A 133 -12.64 -3.89 -14.94
N TRP A 134 -12.98 -4.28 -16.16
CA TRP A 134 -12.54 -5.53 -16.77
C TRP A 134 -11.28 -5.25 -17.58
N LEU A 135 -10.14 -5.44 -16.92
CA LEU A 135 -8.82 -5.16 -17.45
C LEU A 135 -8.36 -6.28 -18.38
N PRO A 136 -8.18 -6.02 -19.68
CA PRO A 136 -7.61 -7.00 -20.59
C PRO A 136 -6.14 -7.29 -20.25
N TYR A 137 -5.70 -8.52 -20.50
CA TYR A 137 -4.35 -8.95 -20.15
C TYR A 137 -3.26 -8.06 -20.80
N TRP A 138 -3.45 -7.65 -22.06
CA TRP A 138 -2.48 -6.80 -22.78
C TRP A 138 -2.36 -5.36 -22.24
N LEU A 139 -3.26 -4.94 -21.35
CA LEU A 139 -3.21 -3.64 -20.67
C LEU A 139 -2.81 -3.77 -19.19
N SER A 140 -2.41 -4.97 -18.77
CA SER A 140 -1.94 -5.22 -17.40
C SER A 140 -0.42 -5.10 -17.23
N ALA A 141 0.33 -4.90 -18.31
CA ALA A 141 1.72 -4.46 -18.20
C ALA A 141 1.78 -3.02 -17.66
N TYR A 142 2.87 -2.71 -16.95
CA TYR A 142 3.15 -1.39 -16.38
C TYR A 142 3.62 -0.34 -17.40
N GLN A 143 4.07 -0.80 -18.58
CA GLN A 143 4.51 0.06 -19.67
C GLN A 143 4.35 -0.67 -21.01
N GLU A 144 4.28 0.09 -22.10
CA GLU A 144 4.15 -0.47 -23.44
C GLU A 144 5.37 -1.36 -23.78
N GLY A 145 5.10 -2.57 -24.29
CA GLY A 145 6.14 -3.55 -24.60
C GLY A 145 6.83 -4.18 -23.38
N GLY A 146 6.26 -3.99 -22.17
CA GLY A 146 6.66 -4.74 -20.98
C GLY A 146 6.36 -6.25 -21.09
N SER A 147 6.79 -7.02 -20.08
CA SER A 147 6.54 -8.47 -19.99
C SER A 147 5.80 -8.86 -18.71
N SER A 148 5.17 -7.89 -18.06
CA SER A 148 4.49 -8.02 -16.76
C SER A 148 3.00 -8.24 -16.90
N GLU A 149 2.52 -8.56 -18.10
CA GLU A 149 1.12 -8.86 -18.32
C GLU A 149 0.65 -10.06 -17.50
N ASN A 150 -0.55 -9.93 -16.95
CA ASN A 150 -1.35 -11.05 -16.50
C ASN A 150 -1.53 -12.06 -17.64
N THR A 151 -1.75 -13.32 -17.27
CA THR A 151 -2.00 -14.39 -18.24
C THR A 151 -3.41 -14.31 -18.84
N THR A 152 -4.35 -13.70 -18.12
CA THR A 152 -5.76 -13.53 -18.51
C THR A 152 -6.28 -12.15 -18.14
N ALA A 153 -7.46 -11.79 -18.65
CA ALA A 153 -8.19 -10.62 -18.16
C ALA A 153 -8.60 -10.82 -16.69
N MET A 154 -8.63 -9.71 -15.94
CA MET A 154 -9.04 -9.64 -14.53
C MET A 154 -10.08 -8.54 -14.35
N VAL A 155 -10.83 -8.60 -13.25
CA VAL A 155 -11.82 -7.59 -12.88
C VAL A 155 -11.32 -6.86 -11.64
N TYR A 156 -11.29 -5.53 -11.67
CA TYR A 156 -10.87 -4.69 -10.55
C TYR A 156 -12.06 -3.86 -10.08
N ASP A 157 -12.41 -4.00 -8.82
CA ASP A 157 -13.17 -2.98 -8.09
C ASP A 157 -12.16 -1.98 -7.54
N LEU A 158 -11.98 -0.86 -8.24
CA LEU A 158 -10.98 0.16 -7.92
C LEU A 158 -11.65 1.43 -7.40
N GLU A 159 -11.26 1.85 -6.20
CA GLU A 159 -11.67 3.11 -5.59
C GLU A 159 -10.51 4.10 -5.56
N LEU A 160 -10.72 5.31 -6.08
CA LEU A 160 -9.80 6.44 -5.90
C LEU A 160 -10.16 7.16 -4.59
N VAL A 161 -9.48 6.80 -3.51
CA VAL A 161 -9.78 7.29 -2.15
C VAL A 161 -9.33 8.74 -1.95
N LYS A 162 -8.13 9.08 -2.43
CA LYS A 162 -7.53 10.41 -2.23
C LYS A 162 -6.61 10.74 -3.40
N VAL A 163 -6.63 11.99 -3.84
CA VAL A 163 -5.61 12.55 -4.74
C VAL A 163 -4.73 13.53 -3.94
N VAL A 164 -3.42 13.38 -4.08
CA VAL A 164 -2.40 14.19 -3.41
C VAL A 164 -1.45 14.76 -4.46
N SER A 165 -1.46 16.08 -4.61
CA SER A 165 -0.58 16.80 -5.55
C SER A 165 0.78 17.15 -4.95
N ASP A 166 0.87 17.22 -3.62
CA ASP A 166 2.07 17.57 -2.87
C ASP A 166 2.09 16.70 -1.60
N ILE A 167 2.96 15.68 -1.60
CA ILE A 167 3.05 14.71 -0.52
C ILE A 167 3.64 15.32 0.75
N ASP A 168 4.59 16.23 0.62
CA ASP A 168 5.21 16.90 1.77
C ASP A 168 4.18 17.76 2.48
N LYS A 169 3.43 18.57 1.73
CA LYS A 169 2.33 19.34 2.29
C LYS A 169 1.26 18.45 2.92
N TYR A 170 0.86 17.37 2.24
CA TYR A 170 -0.15 16.46 2.75
C TYR A 170 0.25 15.82 4.09
N GLN A 171 1.50 15.38 4.23
CA GLN A 171 2.01 14.82 5.49
C GLN A 171 1.99 15.85 6.62
N ILE A 172 2.47 17.07 6.35
CA ILE A 172 2.49 18.15 7.34
C ILE A 172 1.07 18.51 7.76
N ASP A 173 0.17 18.83 6.82
CA ASP A 173 -1.22 19.19 7.13
C ASP A 173 -1.93 18.07 7.93
N THR A 174 -1.62 16.80 7.65
CA THR A 174 -2.15 15.64 8.38
C THR A 174 -1.66 15.62 9.84
N LEU A 175 -0.35 15.82 10.05
CA LEU A 175 0.24 15.86 11.39
C LEU A 175 -0.25 17.06 12.20
N GLU A 176 -0.38 18.24 11.58
CA GLU A 176 -0.90 19.44 12.24
C GLU A 176 -2.37 19.25 12.62
N SER A 177 -3.18 18.66 11.74
CA SER A 177 -4.58 18.32 12.03
C SER A 177 -4.69 17.33 13.20
N PHE A 178 -3.83 16.31 13.22
CA PHE A 178 -3.76 15.34 14.32
C PHE A 178 -3.37 16.03 15.63
N ARG A 179 -2.29 16.81 15.63
CA ARG A 179 -1.85 17.61 16.78
C ARG A 179 -2.96 18.50 17.30
N ASN A 180 -3.59 19.31 16.45
CA ASN A 180 -4.61 20.26 16.86
C ASN A 180 -5.81 19.58 17.53
N ARG A 181 -6.11 18.34 17.13
CA ARG A 181 -7.19 17.54 17.70
C ARG A 181 -6.82 16.86 19.02
N HIS A 182 -5.61 16.32 19.13
CA HIS A 182 -5.23 15.44 20.24
C HIS A 182 -4.27 16.07 21.26
N TYR A 183 -3.46 17.02 20.82
CA TYR A 183 -2.41 17.70 21.59
C TYR A 183 -2.38 19.21 21.27
N PRO A 184 -3.50 19.94 21.51
CA PRO A 184 -3.59 21.34 21.14
C PRO A 184 -2.55 22.19 21.88
N GLY A 185 -1.88 23.08 21.15
CA GLY A 185 -0.87 23.99 21.71
C GLY A 185 0.54 23.41 21.82
N VAL A 186 0.78 22.19 21.35
CA VAL A 186 2.14 21.63 21.25
C VAL A 186 2.85 22.23 20.04
N ASP A 187 4.03 22.80 20.24
CA ASP A 187 4.86 23.26 19.14
C ASP A 187 5.64 22.10 18.51
N SER A 188 5.95 22.23 17.22
CA SER A 188 6.87 21.32 16.56
C SER A 188 8.29 21.54 17.07
N LEU A 189 9.05 20.47 17.29
CA LEU A 189 10.49 20.59 17.54
C LEU A 189 11.23 20.90 16.23
N GLU A 190 10.82 20.24 15.15
CA GLU A 190 11.26 20.47 13.77
C GLU A 190 10.07 20.30 12.83
N ARG A 191 10.21 20.69 11.56
CA ARG A 191 9.12 20.60 10.57
C ARG A 191 8.50 19.20 10.61
N GLY A 192 7.24 19.11 11.05
CA GLY A 192 6.51 17.85 11.11
C GLY A 192 7.07 16.83 12.11
N PHE A 193 7.78 17.27 13.14
CA PHE A 193 8.21 16.43 14.27
C PHE A 193 7.66 17.01 15.57
N TYR A 194 6.94 16.17 16.33
CA TYR A 194 6.30 16.57 17.58
C TYR A 194 6.67 15.61 18.71
N LYS A 195 6.85 16.16 19.90
CA LYS A 195 7.01 15.41 21.15
C LYS A 195 6.04 15.98 22.20
N VAL A 196 5.42 15.09 22.98
CA VAL A 196 4.62 15.45 24.15
C VAL A 196 5.06 14.61 25.33
N THR A 197 5.57 15.25 26.38
CA THR A 197 5.89 14.59 27.64
C THR A 197 4.60 14.27 28.39
N LEU A 198 4.36 12.98 28.66
CA LEU A 198 3.19 12.49 29.41
C LEU A 198 3.52 12.35 30.90
N VAL A 199 4.70 11.83 31.22
CA VAL A 199 5.23 11.72 32.57
C VAL A 199 6.67 12.23 32.53
N PRO A 200 7.03 13.28 33.30
CA PRO A 200 8.39 13.79 33.30
C PRO A 200 9.36 12.77 33.89
N GLY A 201 10.51 12.59 33.26
CA GLY A 201 11.60 11.79 33.80
C GLY A 201 12.31 12.49 34.95
N THR A 202 12.92 11.70 35.83
CA THR A 202 13.68 12.21 37.00
C THR A 202 15.18 12.06 36.85
N GLY A 203 15.65 11.35 35.82
CA GLY A 203 17.07 11.17 35.54
C GLY A 203 17.65 12.24 34.60
N ASP A 204 18.88 11.98 34.20
CA ASP A 204 19.59 12.79 33.21
C ASP A 204 18.93 12.68 31.83
N SER A 205 19.29 13.59 30.92
CA SER A 205 18.91 13.48 29.51
C SER A 205 19.60 12.30 28.85
N VAL A 206 18.90 11.60 27.97
CA VAL A 206 19.49 10.55 27.14
C VAL A 206 20.49 11.18 26.19
N LYS A 207 21.73 10.68 26.15
CA LYS A 207 22.84 11.28 25.40
C LYS A 207 23.00 10.64 24.02
N VAL A 208 23.49 11.41 23.06
CA VAL A 208 24.00 10.92 21.76
C VAL A 208 25.14 9.93 21.96
N ALA A 209 25.38 9.06 20.98
CA ALA A 209 26.45 8.05 20.99
C ALA A 209 26.47 7.16 22.26
N THR A 210 25.29 6.83 22.80
CA THR A 210 25.12 5.92 23.94
C THR A 210 24.07 4.86 23.64
N THR A 211 23.94 3.84 24.50
CA THR A 211 22.84 2.89 24.44
C THR A 211 21.83 3.23 25.54
N ALA A 212 20.56 3.34 25.16
CA ALA A 212 19.46 3.56 26.09
C ALA A 212 18.40 2.45 25.96
N LYS A 213 17.68 2.20 27.05
CA LYS A 213 16.61 1.21 27.09
C LYS A 213 15.28 1.87 26.73
N ALA A 214 14.40 1.16 26.01
CA ALA A 214 13.06 1.64 25.67
C ALA A 214 11.99 0.55 25.74
N TRP A 215 10.85 0.91 26.32
CA TRP A 215 9.57 0.25 26.05
C TRP A 215 8.76 1.12 25.10
N TYR A 216 8.10 0.52 24.12
CA TYR A 216 7.40 1.31 23.11
C TYR A 216 6.12 0.68 22.58
N ILE A 217 5.28 1.54 22.01
CA ILE A 217 4.11 1.15 21.22
C ILE A 217 4.12 2.00 19.94
N GLY A 218 4.30 1.35 18.80
CA GLY A 218 4.25 1.96 17.47
C GLY A 218 2.84 1.92 16.88
N LYS A 219 2.36 3.08 16.43
CA LYS A 219 1.01 3.26 15.89
C LYS A 219 0.98 4.13 14.65
N PHE A 220 -0.03 3.93 13.82
CA PHE A 220 -0.43 4.95 12.85
C PHE A 220 -1.27 6.04 13.54
N LEU A 221 -1.41 7.20 12.89
CA LEU A 221 -2.20 8.32 13.42
C LEU A 221 -3.70 7.98 13.60
N ASN A 222 -4.20 6.94 12.93
CA ASN A 222 -5.56 6.43 13.14
C ASN A 222 -5.70 5.56 14.41
N GLY A 223 -4.60 5.31 15.14
CA GLY A 223 -4.57 4.54 16.37
C GLY A 223 -4.31 3.04 16.21
N HIS A 224 -4.20 2.53 14.98
CA HIS A 224 -3.81 1.13 14.71
C HIS A 224 -2.41 0.86 15.23
N VAL A 225 -2.24 -0.19 16.03
CA VAL A 225 -0.94 -0.61 16.57
C VAL A 225 -0.29 -1.57 15.60
N PHE A 226 0.88 -1.22 15.08
CA PHE A 226 1.61 -2.05 14.14
C PHE A 226 2.78 -2.81 14.79
N ASP A 227 3.30 -2.31 15.92
CA ASP A 227 4.43 -2.94 16.60
C ASP A 227 4.52 -2.53 18.09
N THR A 228 5.05 -3.41 18.94
CA THR A 228 5.32 -3.12 20.36
C THR A 228 6.18 -4.22 20.99
N ASN A 229 7.08 -3.82 21.90
CA ASN A 229 7.75 -4.77 22.78
C ASN A 229 7.03 -4.97 24.13
N VAL A 230 5.86 -4.35 24.36
CA VAL A 230 5.09 -4.51 25.61
C VAL A 230 4.07 -5.65 25.46
N ALA A 231 4.31 -6.78 26.14
CA ALA A 231 3.50 -8.01 26.01
C ALA A 231 1.99 -7.78 26.22
N ASP A 232 1.59 -7.09 27.29
CA ASP A 232 0.17 -6.82 27.58
C ASP A 232 -0.49 -5.97 26.49
N THR A 233 0.27 -5.06 25.87
CA THR A 233 -0.19 -4.27 24.73
C THR A 233 -0.37 -5.16 23.51
N ALA A 234 0.61 -6.00 23.19
CA ALA A 234 0.52 -6.91 22.05
C ALA A 234 -0.70 -7.84 22.18
N GLN A 235 -0.96 -8.36 23.37
CA GLN A 235 -2.15 -9.19 23.66
C GLN A 235 -3.45 -8.38 23.51
N LYS A 236 -3.52 -7.18 24.08
CA LYS A 236 -4.68 -6.29 23.98
C LYS A 236 -5.07 -6.00 22.53
N TYR A 237 -4.07 -5.77 21.68
CA TYR A 237 -4.27 -5.46 20.26
C TYR A 237 -4.26 -6.70 19.36
N ARG A 238 -4.12 -7.90 19.92
CA ARG A 238 -4.13 -9.20 19.21
C ARG A 238 -3.04 -9.30 18.13
N ILE A 239 -1.88 -8.71 18.42
CA ILE A 239 -0.65 -8.81 17.62
C ILE A 239 0.46 -9.54 18.39
N TYR A 240 0.09 -10.24 19.47
CA TYR A 240 1.02 -11.06 20.24
C TYR A 240 1.52 -12.25 19.42
N ASP A 241 2.83 -12.46 19.43
CA ASP A 241 3.51 -13.58 18.81
C ASP A 241 4.35 -14.30 19.87
N SER A 242 4.08 -15.59 20.10
CA SER A 242 4.79 -16.38 21.12
C SER A 242 6.27 -16.58 20.83
N ASP A 243 6.71 -16.34 19.59
CA ASP A 243 8.12 -16.43 19.21
C ASP A 243 8.92 -15.19 19.63
N ASN A 244 8.23 -14.10 20.03
CA ASN A 244 8.85 -12.87 20.54
C ASN A 244 9.02 -12.90 22.07
N GLU A 245 10.16 -12.38 22.56
CA GLU A 245 10.47 -12.34 23.99
C GLU A 245 9.71 -11.23 24.76
N TYR A 246 9.29 -10.16 24.07
CA TYR A 246 8.70 -8.96 24.68
C TYR A 246 9.54 -8.38 25.82
N SER A 247 10.82 -8.17 25.53
CA SER A 247 11.82 -7.62 26.44
C SER A 247 12.12 -6.14 26.12
N VAL A 248 12.80 -5.48 27.07
CA VAL A 248 13.20 -4.08 26.91
C VAL A 248 14.11 -3.94 25.69
N LEU A 249 13.81 -2.99 24.82
CA LEU A 249 14.61 -2.73 23.62
C LEU A 249 15.88 -1.97 24.03
N GLN A 250 17.03 -2.41 23.54
CA GLN A 250 18.27 -1.63 23.61
C GLN A 250 18.38 -0.82 22.32
N VAL A 251 18.51 0.50 22.46
CA VAL A 251 18.52 1.45 21.35
C VAL A 251 19.85 2.17 21.34
N SER A 252 20.58 2.06 20.24
CA SER A 252 21.80 2.81 20.00
C SER A 252 21.41 4.23 19.56
N MET A 253 21.83 5.23 20.34
CA MET A 253 21.62 6.64 20.02
C MET A 253 22.71 7.09 19.05
N PRO A 254 22.35 7.64 17.87
CA PRO A 254 23.32 8.09 16.89
C PRO A 254 24.19 9.22 17.47
N SER A 255 25.42 9.33 16.97
CA SER A 255 26.25 10.53 17.19
C SER A 255 25.72 11.71 16.36
N GLU A 256 26.13 12.95 16.69
CA GLU A 256 25.74 14.15 15.92
C GLU A 256 26.18 14.06 14.44
N GLU A 257 27.26 13.32 14.16
CA GLU A 257 27.79 13.11 12.80
C GLU A 257 26.99 12.05 12.02
N GLU A 258 26.33 11.12 12.73
CA GLU A 258 25.55 10.01 12.16
C GLU A 258 24.07 10.35 11.95
N GLU A 259 23.56 11.47 12.48
CA GLU A 259 22.14 11.85 12.33
C GLU A 259 21.70 12.07 10.87
N GLU A 260 22.66 12.25 9.96
CA GLU A 260 22.42 12.39 8.52
C GLU A 260 22.54 11.06 7.75
N GLU A 261 23.03 9.98 8.37
CA GLU A 261 23.22 8.68 7.73
C GLU A 261 22.06 7.71 8.02
N ASP A 262 21.74 6.84 7.07
CA ASP A 262 20.70 5.82 7.22
C ASP A 262 21.32 4.55 7.84
N THR A 263 21.37 4.50 9.17
CA THR A 263 21.96 3.37 9.93
C THR A 263 20.93 2.26 10.23
N SER A 264 19.82 2.21 9.48
CA SER A 264 18.66 1.34 9.76
C SER A 264 18.93 -0.17 9.66
N GLU A 265 20.12 -0.57 9.20
CA GLU A 265 20.56 -1.97 9.11
C GLU A 265 21.41 -2.44 10.30
N GLU A 266 21.76 -1.55 11.24
CA GLU A 266 22.58 -1.89 12.39
C GLU A 266 21.79 -2.51 13.54
N GLU A 267 22.43 -3.37 14.34
CA GLU A 267 21.81 -4.01 15.51
C GLU A 267 21.44 -2.95 16.56
N GLY A 268 20.18 -2.94 17.01
CA GLY A 268 19.66 -1.92 17.92
C GLY A 268 19.27 -0.59 17.24
N SER A 269 19.34 -0.54 15.90
CA SER A 269 18.87 0.62 15.13
C SER A 269 17.35 0.70 15.10
N VAL A 270 16.86 1.93 15.14
CA VAL A 270 15.44 2.29 15.10
C VAL A 270 15.26 3.38 14.05
N VAL A 271 14.03 3.61 13.61
CA VAL A 271 13.77 4.73 12.69
C VAL A 271 14.23 6.05 13.30
N LYS A 272 14.77 6.95 12.46
CA LYS A 272 15.37 8.23 12.86
C LYS A 272 14.52 9.03 13.87
N GLY A 273 13.21 9.04 13.69
CA GLY A 273 12.32 9.78 14.57
C GLY A 273 12.14 9.17 15.96
N PHE A 274 12.35 7.86 16.09
CA PHE A 274 12.33 7.17 17.39
C PHE A 274 13.54 7.56 18.23
N SER A 275 14.76 7.43 17.68
CA SER A 275 15.99 7.83 18.36
C SER A 275 16.01 9.33 18.63
N LYS A 276 15.58 10.16 17.67
CA LYS A 276 15.43 11.61 17.87
C LYS A 276 14.49 11.95 19.03
N CYS A 277 13.36 11.24 19.15
CA CYS A 277 12.49 11.44 20.30
C CYS A 277 13.19 11.10 21.62
N MET A 278 13.94 10.00 21.65
CA MET A 278 14.65 9.58 22.85
C MET A 278 15.74 10.57 23.26
N GLN A 279 16.48 11.17 22.33
CA GLN A 279 17.49 12.22 22.62
C GLN A 279 16.85 13.46 23.30
N GLU A 280 15.57 13.72 23.03
CA GLU A 280 14.81 14.78 23.69
C GLU A 280 14.26 14.36 25.07
N MET A 281 14.39 13.09 25.47
CA MET A 281 13.84 12.54 26.71
C MET A 281 14.86 12.44 27.84
N ARG A 282 14.35 12.29 29.06
CA ARG A 282 15.10 11.91 30.27
C ARG A 282 14.85 10.47 30.67
N TYR A 283 15.80 9.88 31.39
CA TYR A 283 15.56 8.60 32.06
C TYR A 283 14.38 8.71 33.05
N GLY A 284 13.49 7.73 33.01
CA GLY A 284 12.21 7.71 33.71
C GLY A 284 11.05 8.43 32.99
N GLU A 285 11.29 9.06 31.83
CA GLU A 285 10.26 9.80 31.10
C GLU A 285 9.34 8.87 30.30
N VAL A 286 8.05 9.23 30.27
CA VAL A 286 7.08 8.71 29.30
C VAL A 286 6.70 9.83 28.35
N ALA A 287 6.88 9.63 27.06
CA ALA A 287 6.51 10.59 26.03
C ALA A 287 5.77 9.94 24.87
N VAL A 288 5.12 10.77 24.08
CA VAL A 288 4.69 10.40 22.73
C VAL A 288 5.39 11.28 21.73
N CYS A 289 5.77 10.70 20.59
CA CYS A 289 6.23 11.43 19.43
C CYS A 289 5.47 11.01 18.19
N PHE A 290 5.32 11.94 17.27
CA PHE A 290 4.75 11.65 15.97
C PHE A 290 5.36 12.55 14.91
N PHE A 291 5.64 11.97 13.75
CA PHE A 291 6.48 12.60 12.74
C PHE A 291 6.18 12.12 11.33
N HIS A 292 6.56 12.94 10.33
CA HIS A 292 6.43 12.60 8.91
C HIS A 292 7.45 11.54 8.49
N SER A 293 7.27 11.01 7.28
CA SER A 293 7.99 9.84 6.78
C SER A 293 9.51 10.00 6.69
N ASP A 294 10.05 11.22 6.62
CA ASP A 294 11.51 11.41 6.49
C ASP A 294 12.24 11.04 7.78
N TYR A 295 11.53 11.03 8.91
CA TYR A 295 11.97 10.46 10.18
C TYR A 295 11.57 8.98 10.35
N GLY A 296 10.88 8.41 9.37
CA GLY A 296 10.38 7.05 9.34
C GLY A 296 10.90 6.29 8.11
N TYR A 297 9.98 5.75 7.32
CA TYR A 297 10.29 4.87 6.19
C TYR A 297 10.18 5.54 4.81
N LYS A 298 10.09 6.88 4.73
CA LYS A 298 10.16 7.67 3.49
C LYS A 298 9.23 7.12 2.39
N LEU A 299 9.68 7.11 1.13
CA LEU A 299 8.98 6.56 -0.03
C LEU A 299 8.90 5.03 0.02
N GLU A 300 9.94 4.39 0.55
CA GLU A 300 10.12 2.95 0.49
C GLU A 300 9.07 2.20 1.33
N GLY A 301 8.67 2.80 2.45
CA GLY A 301 7.84 2.12 3.45
C GLY A 301 8.58 0.93 4.08
N LYS A 302 7.84 0.05 4.75
CA LYS A 302 8.32 -1.23 5.26
C LYS A 302 7.29 -2.29 4.98
N GLN A 303 7.43 -3.00 3.88
CA GLN A 303 6.53 -4.07 3.51
C GLN A 303 6.61 -5.21 4.52
N SER A 304 5.46 -5.73 4.96
CA SER A 304 5.40 -7.05 5.57
C SER A 304 5.25 -8.10 4.48
N SER A 305 5.70 -9.32 4.71
CA SER A 305 5.37 -10.44 3.82
C SER A 305 3.85 -10.53 3.65
N ALA A 306 3.35 -10.23 2.45
CA ALA A 306 1.94 -10.42 2.12
C ALA A 306 1.65 -11.92 2.23
N SER A 307 0.74 -12.29 3.14
CA SER A 307 0.22 -13.65 3.21
C SER A 307 -1.22 -13.69 2.71
N GLY A 308 -1.48 -14.63 1.80
CA GLY A 308 -2.82 -14.86 1.25
C GLY A 308 -3.27 -13.78 0.26
N THR A 309 -4.53 -13.36 0.38
CA THR A 309 -5.24 -12.52 -0.60
C THR A 309 -5.20 -11.03 -0.26
N TYR A 310 -4.52 -10.61 0.80
CA TYR A 310 -4.43 -9.20 1.19
C TYR A 310 -3.25 -8.52 0.50
N LEU A 311 -3.51 -7.41 -0.21
CA LEU A 311 -2.52 -6.69 -1.02
C LEU A 311 -1.74 -5.62 -0.27
N GLY A 312 -2.18 -5.28 0.94
CA GLY A 312 -1.43 -4.36 1.81
C GLY A 312 -0.56 -5.09 2.81
N GLY A 313 -0.18 -4.37 3.86
CA GLY A 313 0.61 -4.92 4.96
C GLY A 313 1.78 -4.02 5.29
N GLY A 314 2.32 -4.19 6.50
CA GLY A 314 3.43 -3.39 7.00
C GLY A 314 3.10 -1.89 7.06
N ILE A 315 4.11 -1.08 6.75
CA ILE A 315 4.07 0.38 6.82
C ILE A 315 4.14 0.92 5.39
N PRO A 316 3.09 1.61 4.89
CA PRO A 316 3.10 2.17 3.55
C PRO A 316 4.12 3.29 3.35
N SER A 317 4.39 3.58 2.08
CA SER A 317 5.08 4.77 1.61
C SER A 317 4.49 6.04 2.21
N TYR A 318 5.35 6.97 2.59
CA TYR A 318 5.01 8.28 3.14
C TYR A 318 4.12 8.24 4.40
N MET A 319 4.10 7.12 5.13
CA MET A 319 3.25 6.95 6.30
C MET A 319 3.84 7.68 7.51
N PRO A 320 3.13 8.68 8.10
CA PRO A 320 3.54 9.26 9.37
C PRO A 320 3.40 8.24 10.50
N LEU A 321 4.36 8.25 11.42
CA LEU A 321 4.40 7.32 12.54
C LEU A 321 4.12 8.02 13.85
N PHE A 322 3.58 7.27 14.80
CA PHE A 322 3.35 7.67 16.18
C PHE A 322 4.00 6.63 17.10
N PHE A 323 4.78 7.07 18.07
CA PHE A 323 5.32 6.21 19.11
C PHE A 323 4.94 6.73 20.49
N TRP A 324 4.48 5.82 21.34
CA TRP A 324 4.57 6.00 22.78
C TRP A 324 5.86 5.35 23.24
N ILE A 325 6.66 6.06 24.03
CA ILE A 325 7.97 5.61 24.49
C ILE A 325 8.09 5.83 25.99
N TYR A 326 8.57 4.81 26.69
CA TYR A 326 9.06 4.89 28.07
C TYR A 326 10.54 4.57 28.09
N VAL A 327 11.34 5.51 28.59
CA VAL A 327 12.77 5.32 28.85
C VAL A 327 12.90 4.98 30.34
N PRO A 328 13.27 3.74 30.72
CA PRO A 328 13.48 3.36 32.12
C PRO A 328 14.53 4.23 32.82
N LEU A 329 14.63 4.17 34.14
CA LEU A 329 15.80 4.72 34.81
C LEU A 329 17.06 3.93 34.39
N ASP A 330 18.19 4.62 34.25
CA ASP A 330 19.48 3.97 34.09
C ASP A 330 19.88 3.42 35.46
N ASP A 331 20.11 2.11 35.55
CA ASP A 331 20.42 1.40 36.81
C ASP A 331 21.89 1.57 37.23
#